data_AF-A0A661QWV2-F1
#
_entry.id   AF-A0A661QWV2-F1
#
_cell.length_a   1.000
_cell.length_b   1.000
_cell.length_c   1.000
_cell.angle_alpha   90.00
_cell.angle_beta   90.00
_cell.angle_gamma   90.00
#
_symmetry.space_group_name_H-M   'P 1'
#
loop_
_entity.id
_entity.type
_entity.pdbx_description
1 polymer ?
#
loop_
_entity_poly.entity_id
_entity_poly.type
_entity_poly.pdbx_seq_one_letter_code
_entity_poly.pdbx_strand_id
1 'polypeptide(L)'
;MGRAKPQSPKEFMCRYPRITAHIISESLGYATPSLAASIGLDGMNRRKNYCEWILACYKGDAYKALEDAIRNRHRHEGFMCWYKERALPLVKYAVETDEEPLFGSWF
;
A
#
# COMPACT_ATOMS: atom_id res chain seq x y z
N MET A 1 -13.24 7.03 21.64
CA MET A 1 -11.77 6.91 21.76
C MET A 1 -11.20 6.52 20.40
N GLY A 2 -10.27 7.30 19.86
CA GLY A 2 -9.59 6.94 18.60
C GLY A 2 -8.69 5.73 18.82
N ARG A 3 -8.75 4.74 17.92
CA ARG A 3 -7.89 3.55 17.97
C ARG A 3 -6.43 4.00 17.72
N ALA A 4 -5.48 3.54 18.55
CA ALA A 4 -4.06 3.92 18.45
C ALA A 4 -3.52 3.76 17.01
N LYS A 5 -2.56 4.58 16.59
CA LYS A 5 -1.94 4.42 15.26
C LYS A 5 -1.04 3.17 15.25
N PRO A 6 -0.96 2.43 14.13
CA PRO A 6 0.01 1.35 13.98
C PRO A 6 1.44 1.89 14.13
N GLN A 7 2.32 1.08 14.71
CA GLN A 7 3.71 1.43 15.02
C GLN A 7 4.71 0.85 14.01
N SER A 8 4.29 -0.12 13.19
CA SER A 8 5.13 -0.76 12.17
C SER A 8 4.36 -1.00 10.87
N PRO A 9 5.07 -1.17 9.72
CA PRO A 9 4.44 -1.57 8.47
C PRO A 9 3.65 -2.87 8.60
N LYS A 10 4.19 -3.86 9.32
CA LYS A 10 3.50 -5.12 9.59
C LYS A 10 2.18 -4.89 10.34
N GLU A 11 2.18 -4.08 11.39
CA GLU A 11 0.94 -3.75 12.12
C GLU A 11 -0.06 -2.99 11.23
N PHE A 12 0.43 -2.05 10.42
CA PHE A 12 -0.39 -1.34 9.44
C PHE A 12 -1.04 -2.32 8.46
N MET A 13 -0.26 -3.24 7.89
CA MET A 13 -0.71 -4.24 6.93
C MET A 13 -1.79 -5.15 7.53
N CYS A 14 -1.54 -5.71 8.71
CA CYS A 14 -2.51 -6.58 9.40
C CYS A 14 -3.82 -5.85 9.72
N ARG A 15 -3.74 -4.57 10.08
CA ARG A 15 -4.92 -3.77 10.46
C ARG A 15 -5.67 -3.18 9.27
N TYR A 16 -4.96 -2.89 8.17
CA TYR A 16 -5.48 -2.23 6.99
C TYR A 16 -5.10 -2.99 5.70
N PRO A 17 -5.42 -4.29 5.57
CA PRO A 17 -4.97 -5.10 4.43
C PRO A 17 -5.57 -4.61 3.11
N ARG A 18 -6.82 -4.12 3.14
CA ARG A 18 -7.50 -3.56 1.95
C ARG A 18 -6.83 -2.28 1.47
N ILE A 19 -6.44 -1.39 2.39
CA ILE A 19 -5.75 -0.15 2.02
C ILE A 19 -4.35 -0.47 1.49
N THR A 20 -3.64 -1.41 2.11
CA THR A 20 -2.35 -1.90 1.61
C THR A 20 -2.49 -2.41 0.17
N ALA A 21 -3.50 -3.23 -0.11
CA ALA A 21 -3.77 -3.71 -1.47
C ALA A 21 -4.14 -2.58 -2.44
N HIS A 22 -4.88 -1.56 -2.02
CA HIS A 22 -5.16 -0.40 -2.87
C HIS A 22 -3.91 0.44 -3.16
N ILE A 23 -2.97 0.56 -2.21
CA ILE A 23 -1.68 1.23 -2.47
C ILE A 23 -0.87 0.44 -3.52
N ILE A 24 -0.88 -0.90 -3.45
CA ILE A 24 -0.26 -1.75 -4.48
C ILE A 24 -0.90 -1.45 -5.85
N SER A 25 -2.23 -1.40 -5.94
CA SER A 25 -2.94 -1.08 -7.18
C SER A 25 -2.66 0.33 -7.70
N GLU A 26 -2.59 1.35 -6.84
CA GLU A 26 -2.18 2.72 -7.20
C GLU A 26 -0.74 2.78 -7.73
N SER A 27 0.14 1.93 -7.21
CA SER A 27 1.52 1.82 -7.66
C SER A 27 1.70 0.99 -8.93
N LEU A 28 0.60 0.57 -9.60
CA LEU A 28 0.62 -0.34 -10.74
C LEU A 28 1.35 -1.66 -10.43
N GLY A 29 1.23 -2.16 -9.20
CA GLY A 29 1.89 -3.39 -8.77
C GLY A 29 3.38 -3.27 -8.44
N TYR A 30 3.95 -2.07 -8.46
CA TYR A 30 5.35 -1.81 -8.09
C TYR A 30 5.61 -2.05 -6.60
N ALA A 31 4.67 -1.68 -5.73
CA ALA A 31 4.86 -1.87 -4.30
C ALA A 31 4.64 -3.33 -3.88
N THR A 32 5.60 -3.90 -3.15
CA THR A 32 5.38 -5.13 -2.37
C THR A 32 4.45 -4.82 -1.19
N PRO A 33 3.82 -5.83 -0.55
CA PRO A 33 2.95 -5.59 0.61
C PRO A 33 3.62 -4.78 1.74
N SER A 34 4.86 -5.11 2.10
CA SER A 34 5.59 -4.38 3.15
C SER A 34 5.93 -2.95 2.73
N LEU A 35 6.30 -2.73 1.47
CA LEU A 35 6.53 -1.39 0.95
C LEU A 35 5.23 -0.57 0.94
N ALA A 36 4.13 -1.13 0.44
CA ALA A 36 2.81 -0.50 0.43
C ALA A 36 2.34 -0.16 1.86
N ALA A 37 2.57 -1.05 2.82
CA ALA A 37 2.25 -0.81 4.22
C ALA A 37 3.15 0.27 4.84
N SER A 38 4.43 0.34 4.48
CA SER A 38 5.32 1.43 4.90
C SER A 38 4.85 2.78 4.38
N ILE A 39 4.44 2.86 3.11
CA ILE A 39 3.88 4.07 2.51
C ILE A 39 2.62 4.50 3.26
N GLY A 40 1.71 3.56 3.52
CA GLY A 40 0.48 3.82 4.29
C GLY A 40 0.76 4.30 5.71
N LEU A 41 1.74 3.69 6.40
CA LEU A 41 2.18 4.09 7.73
C LEU A 41 2.76 5.51 7.73
N ASP A 42 3.61 5.82 6.75
CA ASP A 42 4.21 7.15 6.60
C ASP A 42 3.15 8.21 6.30
N GLY A 43 2.20 7.91 5.41
CA GLY A 43 1.05 8.77 5.14
C GLY A 43 0.23 9.05 6.40
N MET A 44 -0.09 8.02 7.20
CA MET A 44 -0.83 8.15 8.45
C MET A 44 -0.08 8.99 9.51
N ASN A 45 1.24 9.02 9.45
CA ASN A 45 2.11 9.77 10.35
C ASN A 45 2.60 11.11 9.75
N ARG A 46 2.13 11.51 8.57
CA ARG A 46 2.57 12.73 7.87
C ARG A 46 4.09 12.77 7.65
N ARG A 47 4.71 11.61 7.42
CA ARG A 47 6.14 11.49 7.10
C ARG A 47 6.34 11.44 5.59
N LYS A 48 7.53 11.86 5.15
CA LYS A 48 7.97 11.61 3.78
C LYS A 48 8.27 10.13 3.59
N ASN A 49 8.08 9.63 2.38
CA ASN A 49 8.57 8.32 1.95
C ASN A 49 9.45 8.49 0.71
N TYR A 50 10.56 7.76 0.66
CA TYR A 50 11.61 7.92 -0.36
C TYR A 50 11.69 6.73 -1.31
N CYS A 51 10.72 5.83 -1.31
CA CYS A 51 10.66 4.85 -2.40
C CYS A 51 10.48 5.58 -3.74
N GLU A 52 11.04 4.99 -4.79
CA GLU A 52 11.14 5.62 -6.11
C GLU A 52 9.78 6.18 -6.59
N TRP A 53 8.73 5.37 -6.47
CA TRP A 53 7.38 5.77 -6.87
C TRP A 53 6.87 7.00 -6.10
N ILE A 54 6.99 7.02 -4.77
CA ILE A 54 6.51 8.16 -3.98
C ILE A 54 7.36 9.40 -4.21
N LEU A 55 8.68 9.23 -4.39
CA LEU A 55 9.56 10.35 -4.68
C LEU A 55 9.25 10.95 -6.07
N ALA A 56 9.10 10.11 -7.09
CA ALA A 56 8.87 10.53 -8.47
C ALA A 56 7.46 11.10 -8.70
N CYS A 57 6.42 10.40 -8.24
CA CYS A 57 5.03 10.75 -8.53
C CYS A 57 4.42 11.72 -7.51
N TYR A 58 4.88 11.67 -6.25
CA TYR A 58 4.30 12.45 -5.13
C TYR A 58 5.29 13.41 -4.47
N LYS A 59 6.52 13.55 -5.01
CA LYS A 59 7.58 14.41 -4.43
C LYS A 59 7.90 14.05 -2.97
N GLY A 60 7.75 12.78 -2.60
CA GLY A 60 7.96 12.27 -1.25
C GLY A 60 6.72 12.36 -0.33
N ASP A 61 5.59 12.90 -0.79
CA ASP A 61 4.37 13.07 0.01
C ASP A 61 3.56 11.75 0.10
N ALA A 62 3.89 10.94 1.09
CA ALA A 62 3.19 9.66 1.35
C ALA A 62 1.72 9.86 1.76
N TYR A 63 1.36 11.01 2.32
CA TYR A 63 -0.03 11.27 2.70
C TYR A 63 -0.92 11.38 1.47
N LYS A 64 -0.45 12.06 0.42
CA LYS A 64 -1.20 12.14 -0.85
C LYS A 64 -1.39 10.78 -1.50
N ALA A 65 -0.37 9.94 -1.52
CA ALA A 65 -0.50 8.57 -2.05
C ALA A 65 -1.51 7.72 -1.25
N LEU A 66 -1.49 7.83 0.08
CA LEU A 66 -2.49 7.18 0.94
C LEU A 66 -3.90 7.72 0.70
N GLU A 67 -4.04 9.04 0.58
CA GLU A 67 -5.31 9.70 0.29
C GLU A 67 -5.88 9.25 -1.06
N ASP A 68 -5.05 9.16 -2.09
CA ASP A 68 -5.44 8.69 -3.42
C ASP A 68 -5.87 7.23 -3.39
N ALA A 69 -5.11 6.34 -2.75
CA ALA A 69 -5.49 4.94 -2.57
C ALA A 69 -6.83 4.79 -1.84
N ILE A 70 -7.10 5.62 -0.84
CA ILE A 70 -8.39 5.64 -0.14
C ILE A 70 -9.48 6.19 -1.06
N ARG A 71 -9.26 7.31 -1.73
CA ARG A 71 -10.25 7.98 -2.57
C ARG A 71 -10.68 7.12 -3.76
N ASN A 72 -9.72 6.45 -4.39
CA ASN A 72 -9.92 5.64 -5.59
C ASN A 72 -10.31 4.18 -5.30
N ARG A 73 -10.41 3.77 -4.03
CA ARG A 73 -10.74 2.38 -3.62
C ARG A 73 -12.02 1.79 -4.21
N HIS A 74 -12.92 2.64 -4.72
CA HIS A 74 -14.18 2.25 -5.35
C HIS A 74 -14.16 2.33 -6.88
N ARG A 75 -13.05 2.82 -7.48
CA ARG A 75 -12.93 3.17 -8.90
C ARG A 75 -11.58 2.78 -9.50
N HIS A 76 -10.88 1.80 -8.92
CA HIS A 76 -9.68 1.25 -9.54
C HIS A 76 -10.07 0.55 -10.84
N GLU A 77 -9.86 1.25 -11.94
CA GLU A 77 -10.09 0.82 -13.31
C GLU A 77 -8.83 1.13 -14.14
N GLY A 78 -8.46 0.26 -15.09
CA GLY A 78 -7.34 0.48 -16.00
C GLY A 78 -6.23 -0.59 -15.95
N PHE A 79 -5.08 -0.24 -16.53
CA PHE A 79 -3.93 -1.14 -16.65
C PHE A 79 -3.37 -1.51 -15.26
N MET A 80 -3.12 -2.80 -15.02
CA MET A 80 -2.59 -3.34 -13.75
C MET A 80 -3.44 -3.05 -12.49
N CYS A 81 -4.73 -2.70 -12.63
CA CYS A 81 -5.63 -2.40 -11.49
C CYS A 81 -6.27 -3.65 -10.82
N TRP A 82 -5.57 -4.77 -10.68
CA TRP A 82 -6.19 -6.05 -10.25
C TRP A 82 -6.27 -6.18 -8.73
N TYR A 83 -7.03 -5.29 -8.11
CA TYR A 83 -7.19 -5.25 -6.66
C TYR A 83 -7.73 -6.59 -6.11
N LYS A 84 -8.81 -7.14 -6.71
CA LYS A 84 -9.47 -8.33 -6.18
C LYS A 84 -8.74 -9.62 -6.55
N GLU A 85 -8.19 -9.67 -7.75
CA GLU A 85 -7.63 -10.87 -8.37
C GLU A 85 -6.19 -11.11 -7.93
N ARG A 86 -5.45 -10.06 -7.56
CA ARG A 86 -4.02 -10.15 -7.25
C ARG A 86 -3.63 -9.43 -5.96
N ALA A 87 -3.88 -8.11 -5.86
CA ALA A 87 -3.31 -7.31 -4.78
C ALA A 87 -3.85 -7.71 -3.39
N LEU A 88 -5.17 -7.89 -3.25
CA LEU A 88 -5.77 -8.29 -1.98
C LEU A 88 -5.40 -9.74 -1.57
N PRO A 89 -5.46 -10.75 -2.47
CA PRO A 89 -4.93 -12.08 -2.18
C PRO A 89 -3.46 -12.05 -1.74
N LEU A 90 -2.62 -11.27 -2.41
CA LEU A 90 -1.20 -11.14 -2.09
C LEU A 90 -0.99 -10.57 -0.68
N VAL A 91 -1.71 -9.51 -0.33
CA VAL A 91 -1.61 -8.93 1.03
C VAL A 91 -2.12 -9.91 2.09
N LYS A 92 -3.20 -10.64 1.81
CA LYS A 92 -3.70 -11.66 2.74
C LYS A 92 -2.67 -12.77 2.97
N TYR A 93 -2.05 -13.26 1.90
CA TYR A 93 -0.96 -14.23 1.97
C TYR A 93 0.18 -13.70 2.84
N ALA A 94 0.67 -12.49 2.58
CA ALA A 94 1.74 -11.87 3.37
C ALA A 94 1.38 -11.68 4.85
N VAL A 95 0.11 -11.39 5.17
CA VAL A 95 -0.37 -11.31 6.56
C VAL A 95 -0.40 -12.69 7.23
N GLU A 96 -0.75 -13.74 6.49
CA GLU A 96 -0.91 -15.11 7.01
C GLU A 96 0.43 -15.84 7.15
N THR A 97 1.35 -15.67 6.20
CA THR A 97 2.60 -16.43 6.11
C THR A 97 3.85 -15.63 6.48
N ASP A 98 3.74 -14.29 6.57
CA ASP A 98 4.88 -13.37 6.68
C ASP A 98 5.82 -13.44 5.46
N GLU A 99 5.35 -13.99 4.33
CA GLU A 99 6.10 -14.09 3.09
C GLU A 99 5.55 -13.14 2.03
N GLU A 100 6.45 -12.48 1.30
CA GLU A 100 6.11 -11.71 0.13
C GLU A 100 7.19 -11.76 -0.97
N PRO A 101 6.80 -11.64 -2.26
CA PRO A 101 7.53 -10.85 -3.25
C PRO A 101 8.75 -10.03 -2.83
N LEU A 102 9.95 -10.37 -3.35
CA LEU A 102 11.16 -9.54 -3.19
C LEU A 102 11.19 -8.28 -4.09
N PHE A 103 10.63 -8.33 -5.30
CA PHE A 103 10.69 -7.22 -6.29
C PHE A 103 9.38 -6.94 -7.02
N GLY A 104 8.80 -5.75 -6.87
CA GLY A 104 7.64 -5.31 -7.65
C GLY A 104 7.76 -5.51 -9.17
N SER A 105 6.94 -6.38 -9.76
CA SER A 105 6.60 -6.46 -11.20
C SER A 105 5.66 -7.65 -11.45
N TRP A 106 4.57 -7.74 -10.67
CA TRP A 106 3.77 -8.98 -10.55
C TRP A 106 2.47 -9.00 -11.35
N PHE A 107 2.33 -8.13 -12.35
CA PHE A 107 1.12 -7.99 -13.18
C PHE A 107 1.46 -7.84 -14.65
#